data_AF-E7D189-F1
#
_entry.id   AF-E7D189-F1
#
_cell.length_a   1.000
_cell.length_b   1.000
_cell.length_c   1.000
_cell.angle_alpha   90.00
_cell.angle_beta   90.00
_cell.angle_gamma   90.00
#
_symmetry.space_group_name_H-M   'P 1'
#
loop_
_entity.id
_entity.type
_entity.pdbx_description
1 polymer ?
#
loop_
_entity_poly.entity_id
_entity_poly.type
_entity_poly.pdbx_seq_one_letter_code
_entity_poly.pdbx_strand_id
1 'polypeptide(L)'
;ARGKPQRVCPGLIDRITAIRGIEGVEGYDPLEWNSSEGFPFVAMRPTGAKNKKWLFEFDELNRPYKIHPMLERTMDRKWSLRCNNIVPETVFTDCLKDCTVAKEKVLQPGKTRIFSISPVDFTIQQRQCTLDFTVAYMACRRDLEHMIGINPDSMEWSRLARDLIEVGDDVLTGDYSKFGDTIPPIFIHNIFQIIIKWYKRYGEISPEHQQNLEIMAHEIGNSTHLMFNFIYKGRMWPTLWVIV
;
A
#
# COMPACT_ATOMS: atom_id res chain seq x y z
N ALA A 1 -16.40 19.13 -1.13
CA ALA A 1 -15.16 19.58 -1.80
C ALA A 1 -14.28 18.36 -1.92
N ARG A 2 -13.85 18.02 -3.14
CA ARG A 2 -13.25 16.72 -3.43
C ARG A 2 -11.93 16.53 -2.66
N GLY A 3 -11.79 15.39 -1.99
CA GLY A 3 -10.56 14.96 -1.32
C GLY A 3 -10.19 15.72 -0.04
N LYS A 4 -11.15 16.12 0.81
CA LYS A 4 -10.84 16.77 2.09
C LYS A 4 -10.19 15.78 3.09
N PRO A 5 -9.23 16.25 3.90
CA PRO A 5 -8.63 15.42 4.94
C PRO A 5 -9.62 15.09 6.06
N GLN A 6 -9.41 13.93 6.71
CA GLN A 6 -10.17 13.54 7.90
C GLN A 6 -9.53 14.04 9.21
N ARG A 7 -8.23 14.35 9.17
CA ARG A 7 -7.49 14.99 10.27
C ARG A 7 -7.31 16.49 10.05
N VAL A 8 -7.23 17.25 11.14
CA VAL A 8 -7.05 18.72 11.12
C VAL A 8 -5.72 19.13 10.47
N CYS A 9 -4.63 18.43 10.82
CA CYS A 9 -3.30 18.66 10.26
C CYS A 9 -2.79 17.35 9.62
N PRO A 10 -3.09 17.10 8.34
CA PRO A 10 -2.54 15.96 7.64
C PRO A 10 -1.06 16.20 7.31
N GLY A 11 -0.23 15.17 7.46
CA GLY A 11 1.21 15.27 7.20
C GLY A 11 1.93 13.94 7.38
N LEU A 12 3.20 14.02 7.75
CA LEU A 12 3.98 12.85 8.13
C LEU A 12 3.51 12.31 9.49
N ILE A 13 3.06 11.05 9.53
CA ILE A 13 2.62 10.39 10.76
C ILE A 13 3.83 9.76 11.47
N ASP A 14 3.87 9.83 12.80
CA ASP A 14 4.90 9.17 13.59
C ASP A 14 4.78 7.62 13.49
N ARG A 15 5.86 6.92 13.82
CA ARG A 15 5.91 5.45 13.68
C ARG A 15 4.85 4.74 14.51
N ILE A 16 4.67 5.15 15.75
CA ILE A 16 3.76 4.49 16.67
C ILE A 16 2.31 4.67 16.20
N THR A 17 1.93 5.86 15.76
CA THR A 17 0.60 6.10 15.16
C THR A 17 0.43 5.34 13.85
N ALA A 18 1.45 5.27 12.98
CA ALA A 18 1.37 4.48 11.75
C ALA A 18 1.18 2.97 12.04
N ILE A 19 1.70 2.48 13.18
CA ILE A 19 1.59 1.08 13.62
C ILE A 19 0.24 0.81 14.30
N ARG A 20 -0.17 1.67 15.25
CA ARG A 20 -1.36 1.49 16.10
C ARG A 20 -2.65 1.95 15.44
N GLY A 21 -2.55 2.80 14.44
CA GLY A 21 -3.70 3.54 13.97
C GLY A 21 -4.13 4.63 14.97
N ILE A 22 -5.30 5.20 14.74
CA ILE A 22 -5.92 6.20 15.61
C ILE A 22 -7.25 5.63 16.07
N GLU A 23 -7.35 5.34 17.36
CA GLU A 23 -8.53 4.71 17.95
C GLU A 23 -9.78 5.59 17.73
N GLY A 24 -10.87 4.96 17.27
CA GLY A 24 -12.14 5.63 17.01
C GLY A 24 -12.20 6.47 15.72
N VAL A 25 -11.14 6.49 14.90
CA VAL A 25 -11.14 7.22 13.62
C VAL A 25 -11.13 6.23 12.46
N GLU A 26 -12.22 6.22 11.68
CA GLU A 26 -12.39 5.34 10.53
C GLU A 26 -11.23 5.47 9.52
N GLY A 27 -10.71 4.34 9.03
CA GLY A 27 -9.62 4.26 8.08
C GLY A 27 -8.22 4.35 8.69
N TYR A 28 -8.09 4.75 9.95
CA TYR A 28 -6.83 4.71 10.70
C TYR A 28 -6.71 3.44 11.52
N ASP A 29 -6.90 2.29 10.87
CA ASP A 29 -6.78 0.98 11.52
C ASP A 29 -5.32 0.67 11.89
N PRO A 30 -5.07 -0.13 12.95
CA PRO A 30 -3.74 -0.66 13.23
C PRO A 30 -3.19 -1.51 12.08
N LEU A 31 -1.89 -1.83 12.13
CA LEU A 31 -1.34 -2.87 11.27
C LEU A 31 -2.10 -4.19 11.47
N GLU A 32 -2.35 -4.90 10.37
CA GLU A 32 -2.85 -6.27 10.43
C GLU A 32 -1.80 -7.16 11.10
N TRP A 33 -2.04 -7.64 12.33
CA TRP A 33 -1.04 -8.35 13.12
C TRP A 33 -0.80 -9.79 12.68
N ASN A 34 -1.72 -10.38 11.93
CA ASN A 34 -1.63 -11.76 11.49
C ASN A 34 -0.96 -11.96 10.13
N SER A 35 -0.72 -10.88 9.38
CA SER A 35 0.05 -10.99 8.14
C SER A 35 1.54 -11.24 8.39
N SER A 36 2.26 -11.63 7.33
CA SER A 36 3.72 -11.86 7.37
C SER A 36 4.50 -10.55 7.56
N GLU A 37 5.73 -10.67 8.01
CA GLU A 37 6.74 -9.63 8.16
C GLU A 37 7.35 -9.22 6.83
N GLY A 38 7.27 -10.11 5.84
CA GLY A 38 8.04 -10.04 4.60
C GLY A 38 9.55 -10.21 4.81
N PHE A 39 10.30 -10.01 3.73
CA PHE A 39 11.76 -10.16 3.72
C PHE A 39 12.49 -8.94 4.30
N PRO A 40 13.60 -9.09 5.04
CA PRO A 40 14.23 -10.35 5.46
C PRO A 40 13.70 -10.88 6.79
N PHE A 41 12.80 -10.14 7.44
CA PHE A 41 12.38 -10.40 8.82
C PHE A 41 11.76 -11.79 9.01
N VAL A 42 10.99 -12.29 8.04
CA VAL A 42 10.43 -13.63 8.11
C VAL A 42 11.50 -14.72 8.25
N ALA A 43 12.66 -14.54 7.62
CA ALA A 43 13.79 -15.47 7.72
C ALA A 43 14.59 -15.32 9.02
N MET A 44 14.46 -14.17 9.69
CA MET A 44 15.11 -13.85 10.96
C MET A 44 14.21 -14.14 12.17
N ARG A 45 12.99 -14.63 11.94
CA ARG A 45 12.01 -14.91 12.99
C ARG A 45 12.57 -15.94 13.98
N PRO A 46 12.60 -15.64 15.30
CA PRO A 46 13.00 -16.61 16.31
C PRO A 46 12.11 -17.86 16.32
N THR A 47 12.68 -19.01 16.66
CA THR A 47 11.92 -20.26 16.82
C THR A 47 10.79 -20.08 17.84
N GLY A 48 9.58 -20.52 17.48
CA GLY A 48 8.39 -20.41 18.33
C GLY A 48 7.65 -19.07 18.24
N ALA A 49 8.27 -18.03 17.68
CA ALA A 49 7.58 -16.79 17.37
C ALA A 49 6.61 -16.96 16.18
N LYS A 50 5.62 -16.07 16.10
CA LYS A 50 4.62 -16.05 15.02
C LYS A 50 4.45 -14.64 14.46
N ASN A 51 4.44 -14.56 13.13
CA ASN A 51 4.03 -13.38 12.36
C ASN A 51 4.86 -12.15 12.73
N LYS A 52 4.44 -10.95 12.36
CA LYS A 52 5.20 -9.74 12.71
C LYS A 52 5.22 -9.34 14.18
N LYS A 53 4.44 -9.99 15.04
CA LYS A 53 4.34 -9.63 16.45
C LYS A 53 5.69 -9.70 17.19
N TRP A 54 6.62 -10.58 16.81
CA TRP A 54 7.94 -10.65 17.47
C TRP A 54 8.82 -9.42 17.24
N LEU A 55 8.48 -8.57 16.26
CA LEU A 55 9.16 -7.31 16.01
C LEU A 55 8.64 -6.16 16.89
N PHE A 56 7.72 -6.44 17.83
CA PHE A 56 7.11 -5.44 18.69
C PHE A 56 6.92 -5.95 20.12
N GLU A 57 6.96 -5.04 21.09
CA GLU A 57 6.48 -5.30 22.45
C GLU A 57 5.11 -4.65 22.62
N PHE A 58 4.22 -5.34 23.34
CA PHE A 58 2.82 -4.95 23.56
C PHE A 58 2.58 -4.70 25.04
N ASP A 59 1.75 -3.69 25.35
CA ASP A 59 1.34 -3.39 26.71
C ASP A 59 0.26 -4.38 27.20
N GLU A 60 -0.22 -4.19 28.43
CA GLU A 60 -1.25 -5.02 29.06
C GLU A 60 -2.59 -5.03 28.28
N LEU A 61 -2.84 -3.99 27.47
CA LEU A 61 -4.01 -3.87 26.60
C LEU A 61 -3.73 -4.38 25.18
N ASN A 62 -2.63 -5.10 24.97
CA ASN A 62 -2.20 -5.65 23.69
C ASN A 62 -1.97 -4.57 22.62
N ARG A 63 -1.50 -3.38 23.03
CA ARG A 63 -1.16 -2.27 22.13
C ARG A 63 0.36 -2.20 21.96
N PRO A 64 0.89 -2.14 20.74
CA PRO A 64 2.33 -2.07 20.55
C PRO A 64 2.87 -0.74 21.06
N TYR A 65 3.92 -0.77 21.88
CA TYR A 65 4.55 0.44 22.40
C TYR A 65 6.04 0.54 22.06
N LYS A 66 6.66 -0.56 21.65
CA LYS A 66 8.09 -0.58 21.31
C LYS A 66 8.34 -1.42 20.08
N ILE A 67 9.25 -0.94 19.24
CA ILE A 67 9.65 -1.57 17.99
C ILE A 67 10.99 -2.27 18.22
N HIS A 68 11.16 -3.47 17.68
CA HIS A 68 12.40 -4.20 17.80
C HIS A 68 13.56 -3.42 17.16
N PRO A 69 14.75 -3.30 17.81
CA PRO A 69 15.83 -2.43 17.34
C PRO A 69 16.34 -2.72 15.92
N MET A 70 16.22 -3.98 15.47
CA MET A 70 16.56 -4.34 14.09
C MET A 70 15.61 -3.70 13.06
N LEU A 71 14.32 -3.65 13.36
CA LEU A 71 13.32 -3.04 12.50
C LEU A 71 13.49 -1.51 12.50
N GLU A 72 13.72 -0.91 13.66
CA GLU A 72 14.01 0.54 13.77
C GLU A 72 15.23 0.94 12.95
N ARG A 73 16.37 0.27 13.16
CA ARG A 73 17.61 0.55 12.39
C ARG A 73 17.41 0.37 10.89
N THR A 74 16.60 -0.61 10.48
CA THR A 74 16.28 -0.81 9.06
C THR A 74 15.47 0.36 8.50
N MET A 75 14.44 0.80 9.22
CA MET A 75 13.65 1.97 8.83
C MET A 75 14.49 3.25 8.82
N ASP A 76 15.31 3.51 9.84
CA ASP A 76 16.19 4.68 9.92
C ASP A 76 17.16 4.73 8.72
N ARG A 77 17.81 3.60 8.43
CA ARG A 77 18.72 3.48 7.29
C ARG A 77 18.01 3.74 5.98
N LYS A 78 16.85 3.12 5.74
CA LYS A 78 16.11 3.30 4.49
C LYS A 78 15.57 4.72 4.35
N TRP A 79 15.10 5.34 5.43
CA TRP A 79 14.69 6.75 5.44
C TRP A 79 15.83 7.66 5.01
N SER A 80 17.01 7.50 5.61
CA SER A 80 18.20 8.28 5.26
C SER A 80 18.61 8.08 3.80
N LEU A 81 18.58 6.85 3.28
CA LEU A 81 18.84 6.59 1.87
C LEU A 81 17.88 7.36 0.95
N ARG A 82 16.58 7.35 1.24
CA ARG A 82 15.59 8.12 0.46
C ARG A 82 15.87 9.62 0.52
N CYS A 83 16.17 10.17 1.69
CA CYS A 83 16.53 11.58 1.85
C CYS A 83 17.77 11.98 1.04
N ASN A 84 18.67 11.02 0.76
CA ASN A 84 19.87 11.22 -0.06
C ASN A 84 19.67 10.82 -1.53
N ASN A 85 18.43 10.73 -2.02
CA ASN A 85 18.09 10.34 -3.40
C ASN A 85 18.55 8.92 -3.79
N ILE A 86 18.74 8.03 -2.81
CA ILE A 86 19.13 6.64 -3.05
C ILE A 86 17.91 5.75 -2.84
N VAL A 87 17.54 4.99 -3.87
CA VAL A 87 16.47 3.97 -3.80
C VAL A 87 16.93 2.84 -2.89
N PRO A 88 16.31 2.63 -1.72
CA PRO A 88 16.67 1.54 -0.84
C PRO A 88 16.28 0.19 -1.44
N GLU A 89 16.96 -0.88 -1.01
CA GLU A 89 16.54 -2.23 -1.36
C GLU A 89 15.28 -2.62 -0.55
N THR A 90 14.15 -2.67 -1.25
CA THR A 90 12.86 -3.14 -0.73
C THR A 90 12.43 -4.35 -1.54
N VAL A 91 12.41 -5.51 -0.90
CA VAL A 91 12.16 -6.81 -1.54
C VAL A 91 10.78 -7.31 -1.14
N PHE A 92 9.90 -7.45 -2.13
CA PHE A 92 8.58 -8.02 -1.95
C PHE A 92 8.66 -9.55 -2.11
N THR A 93 8.05 -10.30 -1.21
CA THR A 93 8.07 -11.78 -1.28
C THR A 93 6.85 -12.30 -2.01
N ASP A 94 7.05 -13.02 -3.11
CA ASP A 94 5.96 -13.56 -3.91
C ASP A 94 5.48 -14.91 -3.37
N CYS A 95 4.17 -15.06 -3.31
CA CYS A 95 3.50 -16.28 -2.88
C CYS A 95 2.35 -16.62 -3.84
N LEU A 96 2.12 -17.91 -4.05
CA LEU A 96 0.94 -18.39 -4.77
C LEU A 96 -0.30 -18.20 -3.89
N LYS A 97 -1.35 -17.58 -4.44
CA LYS A 97 -2.59 -17.34 -3.72
C LYS A 97 -3.40 -18.63 -3.62
N ASP A 98 -3.56 -19.10 -2.39
CA ASP A 98 -4.51 -20.17 -2.08
C ASP A 98 -5.94 -19.63 -2.14
N CYS A 99 -6.65 -19.93 -3.22
CA CYS A 99 -8.03 -19.50 -3.43
C CYS A 99 -8.76 -20.48 -4.34
N THR A 100 -10.08 -20.53 -4.18
CA THR A 100 -10.93 -21.29 -5.09
C THR A 100 -10.88 -20.67 -6.48
N VAL A 101 -10.57 -21.50 -7.47
CA VAL A 101 -10.58 -21.14 -8.88
C VAL A 101 -11.50 -22.09 -9.63
N ALA A 102 -12.05 -21.65 -10.76
CA ALA A 102 -12.88 -22.51 -11.61
C ALA A 102 -12.11 -23.77 -12.02
N LYS A 103 -12.78 -24.93 -12.09
CA LYS A 103 -12.14 -26.24 -12.27
C LYS A 103 -11.25 -26.28 -13.51
N GLU A 104 -11.69 -25.63 -14.57
CA GLU A 104 -10.97 -25.54 -15.85
C GLU A 104 -9.65 -24.77 -15.71
N LYS A 105 -9.52 -23.84 -14.75
CA LYS A 105 -8.31 -23.04 -14.50
C LYS A 105 -7.28 -23.74 -13.62
N VAL A 106 -7.66 -24.75 -12.86
CA VAL A 106 -6.79 -25.41 -11.87
C VAL A 106 -5.53 -26.00 -12.52
N LEU A 107 -5.70 -26.69 -13.65
CA LEU A 107 -4.60 -27.37 -14.34
C LEU A 107 -3.92 -26.49 -15.41
N GLN A 108 -4.37 -25.25 -15.59
CA GLN A 108 -3.79 -24.35 -16.59
C GLN A 108 -2.57 -23.61 -16.00
N PRO A 109 -1.36 -23.79 -16.58
CA PRO A 109 -0.17 -23.09 -16.10
C PRO A 109 -0.37 -21.57 -16.08
N GLY A 110 0.06 -20.94 -14.97
CA GLY A 110 -0.01 -19.49 -14.80
C GLY A 110 -1.40 -18.94 -14.45
N LYS A 111 -2.41 -19.78 -14.18
CA LYS A 111 -3.73 -19.30 -13.70
C LYS A 111 -3.83 -19.14 -12.19
N THR A 112 -2.93 -19.76 -11.42
CA THR A 112 -2.79 -19.47 -9.99
C THR A 112 -2.23 -18.05 -9.83
N ARG A 113 -2.98 -17.20 -9.14
CA ARG A 113 -2.58 -15.80 -8.93
C ARG A 113 -1.40 -15.74 -7.98
N ILE A 114 -0.51 -14.78 -8.20
CA ILE A 114 0.55 -14.42 -7.27
C ILE A 114 0.05 -13.26 -6.42
N PHE A 115 0.44 -13.24 -5.15
CA PHE A 115 0.38 -12.04 -4.32
C PHE A 115 1.76 -11.78 -3.72
N SER A 116 2.13 -10.51 -3.62
CA SER A 116 3.43 -10.08 -3.14
C SER A 116 3.30 -9.47 -1.75
N ILE A 117 4.10 -9.97 -0.80
CA ILE A 117 4.13 -9.54 0.58
C ILE A 117 5.15 -8.40 0.69
N SER A 118 4.68 -7.22 1.06
CA SER A 118 5.52 -6.07 1.39
C SER A 118 6.27 -6.32 2.70
N PRO A 119 7.56 -5.95 2.80
CA PRO A 119 8.26 -6.02 4.07
C PRO A 119 7.71 -4.98 5.05
N VAL A 120 7.67 -5.33 6.34
CA VAL A 120 6.96 -4.55 7.36
C VAL A 120 7.58 -3.17 7.58
N ASP A 121 8.89 -3.03 7.40
CA ASP A 121 9.59 -1.73 7.46
C ASP A 121 9.06 -0.77 6.39
N PHE A 122 8.95 -1.24 5.14
CA PHE A 122 8.40 -0.44 4.04
C PHE A 122 6.92 -0.12 4.29
N THR A 123 6.15 -1.11 4.74
CA THR A 123 4.72 -0.93 5.04
C THR A 123 4.48 0.15 6.09
N ILE A 124 5.29 0.18 7.17
CA ILE A 124 5.20 1.23 8.20
C ILE A 124 5.56 2.58 7.61
N GLN A 125 6.67 2.70 6.89
CA GLN A 125 7.12 3.99 6.33
C GLN A 125 6.16 4.53 5.26
N GLN A 126 5.61 3.66 4.41
CA GLN A 126 4.59 4.04 3.45
C GLN A 126 3.34 4.56 4.18
N ARG A 127 2.91 3.90 5.27
CA ARG A 127 1.81 4.40 6.10
C ARG A 127 2.15 5.75 6.74
N GLN A 128 3.35 5.95 7.26
CA GLN A 128 3.79 7.25 7.78
C GLN A 128 3.62 8.36 6.72
N CYS A 129 3.99 8.08 5.47
CA CYS A 129 3.99 9.07 4.40
C CYS A 129 2.64 9.24 3.68
N THR A 130 1.72 8.28 3.75
CA THR A 130 0.52 8.26 2.86
C THR A 130 -0.80 7.95 3.54
N LEU A 131 -0.82 7.63 4.85
CA LEU A 131 -2.04 7.19 5.51
C LEU A 131 -3.11 8.29 5.54
N ASP A 132 -2.75 9.54 5.85
CA ASP A 132 -3.73 10.65 5.82
C ASP A 132 -4.36 10.83 4.43
N PHE A 133 -3.55 10.74 3.37
CA PHE A 133 -4.05 10.75 2.00
C PHE A 133 -4.98 9.55 1.73
N THR A 134 -4.56 8.35 2.10
CA THR A 134 -5.31 7.11 1.86
C THR A 134 -6.69 7.17 2.52
N VAL A 135 -6.74 7.63 3.76
CA VAL A 135 -8.01 7.79 4.50
C VAL A 135 -8.88 8.87 3.86
N ALA A 136 -8.32 10.01 3.47
CA ALA A 136 -9.06 11.06 2.77
C ALA A 136 -9.60 10.58 1.41
N TYR A 137 -8.80 9.83 0.67
CA TYR A 137 -9.16 9.23 -0.62
C TYR A 137 -10.33 8.25 -0.44
N MET A 138 -10.23 7.33 0.53
CA MET A 138 -11.31 6.42 0.87
C MET A 138 -12.56 7.14 1.39
N ALA A 139 -12.45 8.17 2.23
CA ALA A 139 -13.61 8.91 2.72
C ALA A 139 -14.33 9.70 1.62
N CYS A 140 -13.59 10.13 0.58
CA CYS A 140 -14.13 10.88 -0.54
C CYS A 140 -14.44 10.00 -1.77
N ARG A 141 -14.55 8.68 -1.60
CA ARG A 141 -14.65 7.70 -2.71
C ARG A 141 -15.74 8.02 -3.74
N ARG A 142 -16.91 8.45 -3.26
CA ARG A 142 -18.05 8.86 -4.09
C ARG A 142 -17.75 10.11 -4.93
N ASP A 143 -17.13 11.12 -4.31
CA ASP A 143 -16.74 12.38 -4.96
C ASP A 143 -15.56 12.22 -5.94
N LEU A 144 -14.78 11.14 -5.78
CA LEU A 144 -13.58 10.81 -6.54
C LEU A 144 -13.79 9.62 -7.49
N GLU A 145 -15.03 9.16 -7.65
CA GLU A 145 -15.43 8.18 -8.66
C GLU A 145 -14.72 6.81 -8.53
N HIS A 146 -14.45 6.37 -7.30
CA HIS A 146 -13.94 5.02 -7.02
C HIS A 146 -14.68 4.38 -5.84
N MET A 147 -14.64 3.05 -5.74
CA MET A 147 -15.39 2.30 -4.70
C MET A 147 -14.48 1.59 -3.69
N ILE A 148 -13.25 2.09 -3.53
CA ILE A 148 -12.31 1.55 -2.54
C ILE A 148 -12.86 1.84 -1.14
N GLY A 149 -13.10 0.77 -0.38
CA GLY A 149 -13.63 0.83 0.99
C GLY A 149 -15.15 0.81 1.10
N ILE A 150 -15.89 0.71 -0.02
CA ILE A 150 -17.37 0.68 0.01
C ILE A 150 -17.90 -0.45 0.89
N ASN A 151 -18.90 -0.16 1.72
CA ASN A 151 -19.59 -1.15 2.53
C ASN A 151 -20.86 -1.66 1.79
N PRO A 152 -20.83 -2.89 1.23
CA PRO A 152 -21.96 -3.44 0.48
C PRO A 152 -23.18 -3.75 1.36
N ASP A 153 -22.98 -3.95 2.68
CA ASP A 153 -24.05 -4.26 3.64
C ASP A 153 -24.73 -2.99 4.17
N SER A 154 -24.39 -1.83 3.62
CA SER A 154 -24.93 -0.52 3.99
C SER A 154 -25.70 0.14 2.83
N MET A 155 -26.23 1.34 3.08
CA MET A 155 -26.87 2.14 2.05
C MET A 155 -25.91 2.64 0.96
N GLU A 156 -24.59 2.42 1.07
CA GLU A 156 -23.64 2.86 0.04
C GLU A 156 -23.91 2.24 -1.33
N TRP A 157 -24.25 0.94 -1.42
CA TRP A 157 -24.64 0.31 -2.70
C TRP A 157 -25.91 0.92 -3.29
N SER A 158 -26.91 1.18 -2.45
CA SER A 158 -28.15 1.83 -2.88
C SER A 158 -27.92 3.28 -3.34
N ARG A 159 -26.94 3.98 -2.77
CA ARG A 159 -26.53 5.31 -3.23
C ARG A 159 -25.81 5.22 -4.56
N LEU A 160 -24.83 4.32 -4.71
CA LEU A 160 -24.12 4.11 -5.97
C LEU A 160 -25.08 3.78 -7.12
N ALA A 161 -26.04 2.87 -6.90
CA ALA A 161 -27.03 2.53 -7.91
C ALA A 161 -27.89 3.73 -8.33
N ARG A 162 -28.31 4.57 -7.36
CA ARG A 162 -29.06 5.80 -7.66
C ARG A 162 -28.22 6.82 -8.44
N ASP A 163 -26.96 7.01 -8.07
CA ASP A 163 -26.04 7.93 -8.76
C ASP A 163 -25.83 7.51 -10.22
N LEU A 164 -25.77 6.21 -10.50
CA LEU A 164 -25.64 5.68 -11.87
C LEU A 164 -26.92 5.85 -12.68
N ILE A 165 -28.10 5.58 -12.10
CA ILE A 165 -29.39 5.69 -12.80
C ILE A 165 -29.78 7.16 -13.03
N GLU A 166 -29.28 8.09 -12.23
CA GLU A 166 -29.53 9.53 -12.42
C GLU A 166 -29.02 10.05 -13.78
N VAL A 167 -27.95 9.45 -14.33
CA VAL A 167 -27.40 9.85 -15.63
C VAL A 167 -27.97 9.07 -16.82
N GLY A 168 -28.53 7.87 -16.59
CA GLY A 168 -29.17 7.05 -17.63
C GLY A 168 -29.26 5.57 -17.26
N ASP A 169 -29.96 4.80 -18.09
CA ASP A 169 -30.22 3.36 -17.86
C ASP A 169 -29.17 2.44 -18.52
N ASP A 170 -28.27 3.00 -19.34
CA ASP A 170 -27.24 2.25 -20.06
C ASP A 170 -25.96 2.13 -19.23
N VAL A 171 -25.66 0.93 -18.72
CA VAL A 171 -24.46 0.65 -17.91
C VAL A 171 -23.49 -0.24 -18.69
N LEU A 172 -22.29 0.29 -18.98
CA LEU A 172 -21.19 -0.49 -19.54
C LEU A 172 -20.37 -1.14 -18.43
N THR A 173 -20.26 -2.47 -18.47
CA THR A 173 -19.41 -3.24 -17.56
C THR A 173 -18.24 -3.87 -18.31
N GLY A 174 -17.04 -3.83 -17.72
CA GLY A 174 -15.85 -4.47 -18.27
C GLY A 174 -14.95 -5.04 -17.17
N ASP A 175 -14.20 -6.09 -17.51
CA ASP A 175 -13.19 -6.69 -16.63
C ASP A 175 -11.82 -6.67 -17.35
N TYR A 176 -10.76 -6.40 -16.58
CA TYR A 176 -9.40 -6.29 -17.10
C TYR A 176 -8.63 -7.59 -16.88
N SER A 177 -8.10 -8.16 -17.96
CA SER A 177 -7.15 -9.27 -17.87
C SER A 177 -5.76 -8.76 -17.48
N LYS A 178 -5.14 -9.39 -16.46
CA LYS A 178 -3.75 -9.08 -16.02
C LYS A 178 -3.55 -7.60 -15.64
N PHE A 179 -4.55 -6.96 -15.05
CA PHE A 179 -4.48 -5.54 -14.71
C PHE A 179 -3.22 -5.19 -13.90
N GLY A 180 -2.98 -5.86 -12.77
CA GLY A 180 -1.81 -5.61 -11.92
C GLY A 180 -0.48 -5.77 -12.64
N ASP A 181 -0.33 -6.82 -13.45
CA ASP A 181 0.91 -7.14 -14.18
C ASP A 181 1.21 -6.16 -15.32
N THR A 182 0.22 -5.36 -15.72
CA THR A 182 0.31 -4.48 -16.90
C THR A 182 0.36 -3.00 -16.55
N ILE A 183 0.29 -2.62 -15.26
CA ILE A 183 0.36 -1.22 -14.83
C ILE A 183 1.76 -0.65 -15.10
N PRO A 184 1.92 0.31 -16.02
CA PRO A 184 3.24 0.89 -16.29
C PRO A 184 3.75 1.69 -15.08
N PRO A 185 5.07 1.70 -14.79
CA PRO A 185 5.63 2.40 -13.63
C PRO A 185 5.26 3.88 -13.60
N ILE A 186 5.11 4.54 -14.75
CA ILE A 186 4.73 5.96 -14.84
C ILE A 186 3.41 6.26 -14.12
N PHE A 187 2.45 5.33 -14.09
CA PHE A 187 1.21 5.50 -13.34
C PHE A 187 1.48 5.56 -11.84
N ILE A 188 2.38 4.71 -11.33
CA ILE A 188 2.78 4.74 -9.93
C ILE A 188 3.44 6.09 -9.60
N HIS A 189 4.36 6.57 -10.43
CA HIS A 189 4.98 7.89 -10.22
C HIS A 189 3.95 9.01 -10.23
N ASN A 190 3.00 8.99 -11.16
CA ASN A 190 1.91 9.98 -11.22
C ASN A 190 1.00 9.95 -9.98
N ILE A 191 0.70 8.76 -9.45
CA ILE A 191 -0.06 8.62 -8.20
C ILE A 191 0.69 9.29 -7.05
N PHE A 192 1.99 9.05 -6.90
CA PHE A 192 2.79 9.71 -5.86
C PHE A 192 2.86 11.23 -6.05
N GLN A 193 2.90 11.72 -7.29
CA GLN A 193 2.79 13.17 -7.57
C GLN A 193 1.42 13.75 -7.15
N ILE A 194 0.33 12.99 -7.30
CA ILE A 194 -0.99 13.38 -6.80
C ILE A 194 -0.98 13.44 -5.27
N ILE A 195 -0.39 12.46 -4.59
CA ILE A 195 -0.27 12.43 -3.13
C ILE A 195 0.50 13.65 -2.62
N ILE A 196 1.65 13.97 -3.24
CA ILE A 196 2.45 15.16 -2.91
C ILE A 196 1.63 16.44 -3.09
N LYS A 197 0.92 16.59 -4.21
CA LYS A 197 0.05 17.75 -4.46
C LYS A 197 -1.09 17.85 -3.46
N TRP A 198 -1.63 16.71 -3.00
CA TRP A 198 -2.67 16.67 -1.99
C TRP A 198 -2.16 17.21 -0.64
N TYR A 199 -0.99 16.75 -0.18
CA TYR A 199 -0.38 17.28 1.05
C TYR A 199 -0.03 18.76 0.92
N LYS A 200 0.52 19.21 -0.21
CA LYS A 200 0.78 20.66 -0.47
C LYS A 200 -0.48 21.51 -0.40
N ARG A 201 -1.65 20.94 -0.69
CA ARG A 201 -2.93 21.66 -0.70
C ARG A 201 -3.61 21.67 0.66
N TYR A 202 -3.57 20.56 1.39
CA TYR A 202 -4.42 20.33 2.58
C TYR A 202 -3.65 20.16 3.88
N GLY A 203 -2.31 20.06 3.84
CA GLY A 203 -1.51 19.70 5.00
C GLY A 203 -0.11 20.30 4.97
N GLU A 204 0.75 19.64 5.74
CA GLU A 204 2.17 19.96 5.81
C GLU A 204 2.98 18.89 5.10
N ILE A 205 3.94 19.32 4.29
CA ILE A 205 4.89 18.43 3.64
C ILE A 205 6.29 19.01 3.78
N SER A 206 7.11 18.35 4.59
CA SER A 206 8.52 18.68 4.71
C SER A 206 9.28 18.24 3.45
N PRO A 207 10.47 18.82 3.17
CA PRO A 207 11.33 18.35 2.09
C PRO A 207 11.66 16.85 2.21
N GLU A 208 11.89 16.36 3.44
CA GLU A 208 12.12 14.94 3.69
C GLU A 208 10.92 14.06 3.35
N HIS A 209 9.70 14.48 3.75
CA HIS A 209 8.48 13.73 3.45
C HIS A 209 8.23 13.68 1.93
N GLN A 210 8.38 14.80 1.23
CA GLN A 210 8.27 14.83 -0.23
C GLN A 210 9.31 13.92 -0.88
N GLN A 211 10.57 14.01 -0.48
CA GLN A 211 11.65 13.19 -1.02
C GLN A 211 11.40 11.69 -0.78
N ASN A 212 10.90 11.31 0.40
CA ASN A 212 10.53 9.93 0.70
C ASN A 212 9.42 9.43 -0.22
N LEU A 213 8.38 10.23 -0.46
CA LEU A 213 7.30 9.89 -1.40
C LEU A 213 7.82 9.70 -2.83
N GLU A 214 8.70 10.58 -3.31
CA GLU A 214 9.30 10.49 -4.65
C GLU A 214 10.13 9.21 -4.81
N ILE A 215 10.97 8.87 -3.83
CA ILE A 215 11.77 7.64 -3.88
C ILE A 215 10.93 6.38 -3.69
N MET A 216 9.88 6.40 -2.85
CA MET A 216 8.95 5.27 -2.71
C MET A 216 8.25 4.92 -4.02
N ALA A 217 7.97 5.93 -4.88
CA ALA A 217 7.42 5.67 -6.21
C ALA A 217 8.36 4.81 -7.08
N HIS A 218 9.67 5.00 -6.95
CA HIS A 218 10.67 4.19 -7.64
C HIS A 218 10.79 2.77 -7.05
N GLU A 219 10.70 2.62 -5.72
CA GLU A 219 10.69 1.31 -5.05
C GLU A 219 9.49 0.45 -5.46
N ILE A 220 8.31 1.05 -5.59
CA ILE A 220 7.08 0.34 -5.98
C ILE A 220 7.03 0.14 -7.49
N GLY A 221 7.29 1.20 -8.27
CA GLY A 221 7.21 1.15 -9.73
C GLY A 221 8.26 0.24 -10.36
N ASN A 222 9.37 -0.02 -9.66
CA ASN A 222 10.43 -0.93 -10.09
C ASN A 222 10.75 -1.93 -8.97
N SER A 223 9.73 -2.57 -8.42
CA SER A 223 9.85 -3.48 -7.29
C SER A 223 10.81 -4.64 -7.57
N THR A 224 11.61 -4.95 -6.55
CA THR A 224 12.41 -6.17 -6.48
C THR A 224 11.58 -7.25 -5.79
N HIS A 225 11.57 -8.45 -6.36
CA HIS A 225 10.77 -9.57 -5.91
C HIS A 225 11.64 -10.76 -5.55
N LEU A 226 11.23 -11.47 -4.51
CA LEU A 226 11.80 -12.75 -4.08
C LEU A 226 10.76 -13.85 -4.28
N MET A 227 11.09 -14.82 -5.13
CA MET A 227 10.31 -16.03 -5.34
C MET A 227 11.19 -17.25 -5.03
N PHE A 228 10.87 -18.00 -3.98
CA PHE A 228 11.73 -19.07 -3.45
C PHE A 228 13.16 -18.58 -3.18
N ASN A 229 14.12 -19.01 -4.01
CA ASN A 229 15.54 -18.62 -3.96
C ASN A 229 15.96 -17.73 -5.14
N PHE A 230 14.99 -17.20 -5.90
CA PHE A 230 15.22 -16.29 -7.02
C PHE A 230 14.87 -14.86 -6.65
N ILE A 231 15.82 -13.95 -6.85
CA ILE A 231 15.59 -12.51 -6.81
C ILE A 231 15.47 -12.03 -8.25
N TYR A 232 14.41 -11.29 -8.55
CA TYR A 232 14.18 -10.69 -9.86
C TYR A 232 13.56 -9.31 -9.70
N LYS A 233 13.58 -8.53 -10.77
CA LYS A 233 13.00 -7.18 -10.80
C LYS A 233 11.95 -7.13 -11.89
N GLY A 234 10.76 -6.61 -11.56
CA GLY A 234 9.71 -6.41 -12.55
C GLY A 234 10.20 -5.44 -13.62
N ARG A 235 10.40 -5.91 -14.85
CA ARG A 235 10.76 -5.05 -15.98
C ARG A 235 9.48 -4.58 -16.66
N MET A 236 8.91 -3.49 -16.19
CA MET A 236 7.78 -2.86 -16.88
C MET A 236 8.36 -1.75 -17.78
N TRP A 237 8.17 -1.94 -19.09
CA TRP A 237 8.80 -1.28 -20.23
C TRP A 237 9.32 0.16 -20.03
N PRO A 238 10.50 0.51 -20.56
CA PRO A 238 10.84 1.91 -20.75
C PRO A 238 9.82 2.54 -21.70
N THR A 239 9.28 3.68 -21.27
CA THR A 239 8.73 4.77 -22.07
C THR A 239 8.68 4.55 -23.59
N LEU A 240 7.45 4.64 -24.14
CA LEU A 240 7.12 5.01 -25.53
C LEU A 240 8.22 4.72 -26.58
N TRP A 241 8.09 3.60 -27.29
CA TRP A 241 8.52 3.61 -28.68
C TRP A 241 7.51 4.47 -29.45
N VAL A 242 7.92 5.70 -29.77
CA VAL A 242 7.40 6.35 -30.98
C VAL A 242 7.81 5.43 -32.13
N ILE A 243 6.87 4.61 -32.59
CA ILE A 243 6.98 3.95 -33.88
C ILE A 243 6.24 4.87 -34.86
N VAL A 244 7.07 5.60 -35.60
CA VAL A 244 6.84 6.33 -36.87
C VAL A 244 5.55 7.14 -36.98
#